data_AF-A0A944AN87-F1
#
_entry.id   AF-A0A944AN87-F1
#
_cell.length_a   1.000
_cell.length_b   1.000
_cell.length_c   1.000
_cell.angle_alpha   90.00
_cell.angle_beta   90.00
_cell.angle_gamma   90.00
#
_symmetry.space_group_name_H-M   'P 1'
#
loop_
_entity.id
_entity.type
_entity.pdbx_description
1 polymer ?
#
loop_
_entity_poly.entity_id
_entity_poly.type
_entity_poly.pdbx_seq_one_letter_code
_entity_poly.pdbx_strand_id
1 'polypeptide(L)'
;MKVAKKLTIISIVVMLLFALCISSSIAINTENTNTTPEEAIFEEICFIPVGTDKYCVGYAPHPVEPGAPEGFIVRPDGSICILDSVNYRIIITEEGKEPRYLNYGDVRKTYVRNFAYGDGKFYCLDMMYDTVFSIDEECGAVENVPMNANINLSVVSWVKYRDGSLEMEYSEMNTRTLETSLNILTVNTENGTVSSAKRDFSVNRETKGVNAVVDGKKYSIELKSSERQNFGIIDTYSDGSILTIVCEDAPGVDVIWTEDTFRTFDKNGVCTGYALIDKSAQFTFPYRNTFVDENDNTYYMTCESDGVHIYRIIFGKSYTSNMDEVVAQGKLLDEANDKLLKDLCADDTEYAGYQLACPDGCGETSSWTEGINSISLTRSQVQTRANQYRNMTWVLNAWNKNFTGFSDVTLPVYVQNASSGTTLTGMPYAWGKNDSIDGFRSKIAVSQIGEHCIAGNTNSTNALNSRIAGTDCSGFVGRVYGITEKKGTEHFYREIGNFLPNGTSPKLMDFYVKANHHIVLYVSQLGNNNTTIIDATTGSTNIDRVTQRNVTTSSYFSGYSAKTPWNVECTTPSSYSSNSTVHWKSCTDCGITVVPLTAHTPGQAMNGRVSCTVCGRVLSIVIEESLQK
;
A
#
# COMPACT_ATOMS: atom_id res chain seq x y z
N MET A 1 -38.35 -17.84 -59.94
CA MET A 1 -39.08 -18.45 -58.80
C MET A 1 -38.47 -19.77 -58.26
N LYS A 2 -37.21 -20.11 -58.56
CA LYS A 2 -36.50 -21.30 -58.00
C LYS A 2 -35.37 -20.98 -57.02
N VAL A 3 -35.04 -19.71 -56.83
CA VAL A 3 -33.97 -19.25 -55.91
C VAL A 3 -34.51 -18.94 -54.51
N ALA A 4 -35.75 -18.42 -54.39
CA ALA A 4 -36.37 -18.11 -53.10
C ALA A 4 -36.73 -19.35 -52.25
N LYS A 5 -36.97 -20.51 -52.88
CA LYS A 5 -37.25 -21.77 -52.14
C LYS A 5 -35.99 -22.42 -51.55
N LYS A 6 -34.79 -22.13 -52.07
CA LYS A 6 -33.54 -22.67 -51.51
C LYS A 6 -33.04 -21.90 -50.28
N LEU A 7 -33.28 -20.59 -50.20
CA LEU A 7 -32.91 -19.81 -49.02
C LEU A 7 -33.77 -20.16 -47.79
N THR A 8 -35.05 -20.43 -48.00
CA THR A 8 -35.99 -20.73 -46.88
C THR A 8 -35.70 -22.10 -46.24
N ILE A 9 -35.23 -23.09 -47.03
CA ILE A 9 -34.90 -24.43 -46.52
C ILE A 9 -33.56 -24.43 -45.77
N ILE A 10 -32.58 -23.61 -46.19
CA ILE A 10 -31.30 -23.49 -45.50
C ILE A 10 -31.46 -22.77 -44.15
N SER A 11 -32.30 -21.72 -44.06
CA SER A 11 -32.58 -21.07 -42.77
C SER A 11 -33.34 -21.97 -41.78
N ILE A 12 -34.20 -22.87 -42.25
CA ILE A 12 -34.92 -23.82 -41.38
C ILE A 12 -33.97 -24.94 -40.89
N VAL A 13 -33.03 -25.40 -41.72
CA VAL A 13 -32.03 -26.42 -41.31
C VAL A 13 -30.99 -25.83 -40.36
N VAL A 14 -30.58 -24.57 -40.54
CA VAL A 14 -29.66 -23.89 -39.60
C VAL A 14 -30.35 -23.56 -38.27
N MET A 15 -31.64 -23.23 -38.26
CA MET A 15 -32.40 -23.09 -37.00
C MET A 15 -32.68 -24.42 -36.29
N LEU A 16 -32.91 -25.52 -37.02
CA LEU A 16 -33.07 -26.86 -36.43
C LEU A 16 -31.76 -27.43 -35.90
N LEU A 17 -30.62 -27.10 -36.52
CA LEU A 17 -29.29 -27.46 -35.99
C LEU A 17 -28.88 -26.61 -34.78
N PHE A 18 -29.39 -25.38 -34.65
CA PHE A 18 -29.21 -24.58 -33.42
C PHE A 18 -30.16 -25.02 -32.29
N ALA A 19 -31.36 -25.53 -32.62
CA ALA A 19 -32.31 -26.06 -31.64
C ALA A 19 -31.97 -27.48 -31.13
N LEU A 20 -31.20 -28.28 -31.88
CA LEU A 20 -30.71 -29.60 -31.45
C LEU A 20 -29.41 -29.55 -30.63
N CYS A 21 -28.82 -28.37 -30.44
CA CYS A 21 -27.70 -28.17 -29.50
C CYS A 21 -28.17 -27.70 -28.10
N ILE A 22 -29.47 -27.60 -27.86
CA ILE A 22 -30.08 -27.24 -26.57
C ILE A 22 -30.98 -28.39 -26.10
N SER A 23 -30.42 -29.58 -25.90
CA SER A 23 -30.96 -30.62 -25.00
C SER A 23 -30.07 -31.86 -25.02
N SER A 24 -28.77 -31.70 -24.78
CA SER A 24 -28.05 -32.72 -24.02
C SER A 24 -28.08 -32.25 -22.58
N SER A 25 -29.20 -32.50 -21.92
CA SER A 25 -29.15 -32.88 -20.52
C SER A 25 -28.23 -34.10 -20.48
N ILE A 26 -26.93 -33.87 -20.38
CA ILE A 26 -26.06 -34.85 -19.75
C ILE A 26 -26.65 -34.90 -18.35
N ALA A 27 -27.52 -35.89 -18.14
CA ALA A 27 -27.63 -36.46 -16.82
C ALA A 27 -26.19 -36.83 -16.48
N ILE A 28 -25.53 -35.95 -15.74
CA ILE A 28 -24.40 -36.34 -14.94
C ILE A 28 -25.05 -37.37 -14.03
N ASN A 29 -24.92 -38.64 -14.43
CA ASN A 29 -24.91 -39.72 -13.48
C ASN A 29 -23.81 -39.29 -12.50
N THR A 30 -24.22 -38.66 -11.42
CA THR A 30 -23.49 -38.67 -10.17
C THR A 30 -23.52 -40.14 -9.74
N GLU A 31 -22.72 -40.96 -10.43
CA GLU A 31 -22.08 -42.07 -9.76
C GLU A 31 -21.32 -41.39 -8.63
N ASN A 32 -21.96 -41.50 -7.47
CA ASN A 32 -21.47 -41.09 -6.17
C ASN A 32 -20.28 -41.99 -5.82
N THR A 33 -19.21 -41.93 -6.62
CA THR A 33 -17.90 -42.39 -6.20
C THR A 33 -17.38 -41.29 -5.30
N ASN A 34 -17.85 -41.30 -4.05
CA ASN A 34 -17.30 -40.56 -2.91
C ASN A 34 -15.86 -41.02 -2.65
N THR A 35 -14.98 -40.82 -3.61
CA THR A 35 -13.56 -41.04 -3.48
C THR A 35 -12.92 -39.67 -3.47
N THR A 36 -12.54 -39.21 -2.27
CA THR A 36 -11.70 -38.03 -2.09
C THR A 36 -10.54 -38.09 -3.09
N PRO A 37 -10.30 -37.04 -3.89
CA PRO A 37 -9.25 -37.04 -4.90
C PRO A 37 -7.87 -37.14 -4.22
N GLU A 38 -6.86 -37.55 -4.97
CA GLU A 38 -5.50 -37.63 -4.42
C GLU A 38 -4.97 -36.23 -4.08
N GLU A 39 -5.05 -35.30 -5.03
CA GLU A 39 -4.76 -33.88 -4.86
C GLU A 39 -6.04 -33.04 -4.97
N ALA A 40 -6.00 -31.80 -4.48
CA ALA A 40 -7.16 -30.92 -4.53
C ALA A 40 -7.61 -30.59 -5.96
N ILE A 41 -8.91 -30.42 -6.13
CA ILE A 41 -9.51 -29.90 -7.36
C ILE A 41 -10.05 -28.50 -7.07
N PHE A 42 -9.61 -27.53 -7.87
CA PHE A 42 -10.14 -26.17 -7.88
C PHE A 42 -11.16 -26.06 -9.02
N GLU A 43 -12.44 -26.18 -8.67
CA GLU A 43 -13.53 -26.07 -9.64
C GLU A 43 -13.92 -24.60 -9.81
N GLU A 44 -13.61 -24.02 -10.96
CA GLU A 44 -13.95 -22.62 -11.25
C GLU A 44 -15.46 -22.45 -11.39
N ILE A 45 -16.04 -21.63 -10.51
CA ILE A 45 -17.49 -21.38 -10.47
C ILE A 45 -17.85 -19.96 -10.92
N CYS A 46 -16.89 -19.04 -10.94
CA CYS A 46 -17.11 -17.68 -11.42
C CYS A 46 -15.82 -17.05 -11.91
N PHE A 47 -15.93 -16.37 -13.05
CA PHE A 47 -14.91 -15.51 -13.61
C PHE A 47 -15.51 -14.13 -13.89
N ILE A 48 -14.81 -13.07 -13.46
CA ILE A 48 -15.13 -11.69 -13.81
C ILE A 48 -13.87 -11.01 -14.36
N PRO A 49 -13.87 -10.57 -15.63
CA PRO A 49 -12.68 -9.98 -16.23
C PRO A 49 -12.34 -8.64 -15.59
N VAL A 50 -11.04 -8.29 -15.59
CA VAL A 50 -10.59 -6.95 -15.22
C VAL A 50 -10.96 -5.93 -16.30
N GLY A 51 -11.34 -4.73 -15.90
CA GLY A 51 -11.71 -3.69 -16.86
C GLY A 51 -12.49 -2.53 -16.26
N THR A 52 -12.96 -1.64 -17.14
CA THR A 52 -13.71 -0.44 -16.76
C THR A 52 -15.20 -0.53 -17.07
N ASP A 53 -15.62 -1.62 -17.72
CA ASP A 53 -17.01 -1.85 -18.06
C ASP A 53 -17.86 -2.21 -16.83
N LYS A 54 -19.19 -2.14 -17.00
CA LYS A 54 -20.16 -2.39 -15.93
C LYS A 54 -20.10 -3.81 -15.33
N TYR A 55 -19.48 -4.76 -16.03
CA TYR A 55 -19.38 -6.16 -15.64
C TYR A 55 -17.94 -6.63 -15.41
N CYS A 56 -17.02 -5.68 -15.30
CA CYS A 56 -15.62 -5.97 -15.01
C CYS A 56 -15.30 -5.70 -13.54
N VAL A 57 -14.23 -6.27 -13.02
CA VAL A 57 -13.67 -5.86 -11.72
C VAL A 57 -12.63 -4.76 -11.93
N GLY A 58 -12.52 -3.84 -10.97
CA GLY A 58 -11.57 -2.74 -11.03
C GLY A 58 -10.25 -3.12 -10.39
N TYR A 59 -9.14 -2.93 -11.10
CA TYR A 59 -7.79 -2.97 -10.54
C TYR A 59 -7.19 -1.56 -10.52
N ALA A 60 -6.68 -1.13 -9.37
CA ALA A 60 -6.06 0.17 -9.19
C ALA A 60 -4.53 0.02 -9.10
N PRO A 61 -3.76 0.73 -9.94
CA PRO A 61 -2.31 0.74 -9.80
C PRO A 61 -1.93 1.43 -8.48
N HIS A 62 -1.24 0.70 -7.61
CA HIS A 62 -0.72 1.23 -6.36
C HIS A 62 0.70 0.67 -6.15
N PRO A 63 1.67 1.51 -5.72
CA PRO A 63 3.10 1.19 -5.80
C PRO A 63 3.56 0.11 -4.81
N VAL A 64 2.72 -0.30 -3.86
CA VAL A 64 3.06 -1.32 -2.84
C VAL A 64 2.13 -2.54 -2.92
N GLU A 65 0.86 -2.34 -3.25
CA GLU A 65 -0.16 -3.39 -3.32
C GLU A 65 -1.28 -2.89 -4.25
N PRO A 66 -1.41 -3.39 -5.49
CA PRO A 66 -2.45 -2.95 -6.42
C PRO A 66 -3.83 -3.14 -5.79
N GLY A 67 -4.66 -2.10 -5.79
CA GLY A 67 -6.03 -2.22 -5.32
C GLY A 67 -6.81 -3.18 -6.22
N ALA A 68 -7.62 -4.06 -5.62
CA ALA A 68 -8.45 -5.04 -6.31
C ALA A 68 -9.78 -5.19 -5.55
N PRO A 69 -10.71 -6.02 -6.04
CA PRO A 69 -11.82 -6.46 -5.22
C PRO A 69 -11.32 -7.01 -3.89
N GLU A 70 -11.95 -6.60 -2.79
CA GLU A 70 -11.42 -6.82 -1.44
C GLU A 70 -11.91 -8.13 -0.82
N GLY A 71 -12.98 -8.70 -1.37
CA GLY A 71 -13.44 -10.03 -1.00
C GLY A 71 -14.73 -10.44 -1.68
N PHE A 72 -15.21 -11.61 -1.31
CA PHE A 72 -16.43 -12.19 -1.85
C PHE A 72 -17.22 -12.95 -0.78
N ILE A 73 -18.49 -13.24 -1.08
CA ILE A 73 -19.33 -14.16 -0.34
C ILE A 73 -20.11 -15.04 -1.32
N VAL A 74 -20.52 -16.22 -0.86
CA VAL A 74 -21.44 -17.10 -1.57
C VAL A 74 -22.75 -17.17 -0.78
N ARG A 75 -23.88 -16.89 -1.45
CA ARG A 75 -25.21 -16.92 -0.83
C ARG A 75 -25.80 -18.34 -0.85
N PRO A 76 -26.81 -18.64 0.00
CA PRO A 76 -27.51 -19.93 0.04
C PRO A 76 -28.04 -20.42 -1.31
N ASP A 77 -28.41 -19.51 -2.20
CA ASP A 77 -28.90 -19.80 -3.56
C ASP A 77 -27.78 -20.07 -4.57
N GLY A 78 -26.51 -20.13 -4.12
CA GLY A 78 -25.32 -20.37 -4.94
C GLY A 78 -24.78 -19.13 -5.65
N SER A 79 -25.44 -17.98 -5.50
CA SER A 79 -24.98 -16.76 -6.15
C SER A 79 -23.77 -16.14 -5.44
N ILE A 80 -22.91 -15.50 -6.22
CA ILE A 80 -21.62 -15.01 -5.77
C ILE A 80 -21.67 -13.48 -5.77
N CYS A 81 -21.26 -12.88 -4.65
CA CYS A 81 -21.19 -11.44 -4.51
C CYS A 81 -19.73 -11.03 -4.30
N ILE A 82 -19.23 -10.09 -5.11
CA ILE A 82 -17.85 -9.61 -5.11
C ILE A 82 -17.84 -8.14 -4.73
N LEU A 83 -17.05 -7.80 -3.72
CA LEU A 83 -16.83 -6.43 -3.26
C LEU A 83 -15.75 -5.77 -4.13
N ASP A 84 -16.17 -5.05 -5.17
CA ASP A 84 -15.30 -4.28 -6.07
C ASP A 84 -15.09 -2.87 -5.53
N SER A 85 -14.21 -2.78 -4.53
CA SER A 85 -13.91 -1.54 -3.80
C SER A 85 -13.22 -0.47 -4.65
N VAL A 86 -12.58 -0.88 -5.75
CA VAL A 86 -11.97 0.03 -6.72
C VAL A 86 -13.05 0.80 -7.50
N ASN A 87 -14.12 0.11 -7.92
CA ASN A 87 -15.24 0.74 -8.63
C ASN A 87 -16.42 1.12 -7.73
N TYR A 88 -16.28 1.00 -6.41
CA TYR A 88 -17.30 1.36 -5.42
C TYR A 88 -18.65 0.64 -5.62
N ARG A 89 -18.59 -0.67 -5.88
CA ARG A 89 -19.78 -1.49 -6.13
C ARG A 89 -19.66 -2.90 -5.56
N ILE A 90 -20.82 -3.56 -5.45
CA ILE A 90 -20.90 -5.00 -5.23
C ILE A 90 -21.42 -5.63 -6.51
N ILE A 91 -20.64 -6.54 -7.12
CA ILE A 91 -21.07 -7.33 -8.29
C ILE A 91 -21.76 -8.59 -7.78
N ILE A 92 -22.90 -8.93 -8.36
CA ILE A 92 -23.69 -10.11 -8.00
C ILE A 92 -23.87 -10.97 -9.25
N THR A 93 -23.41 -12.21 -9.19
CA THR A 93 -23.56 -13.20 -10.25
C THR A 93 -24.44 -14.35 -9.80
N GLU A 94 -25.35 -14.75 -10.67
CA GLU A 94 -26.33 -15.80 -10.44
C GLU A 94 -26.26 -16.75 -11.64
N GLU A 95 -26.27 -18.06 -11.39
CA GLU A 95 -26.16 -19.05 -12.46
C GLU A 95 -27.25 -18.84 -13.54
N GLY A 96 -26.83 -18.80 -14.80
CA GLY A 96 -27.74 -18.61 -15.94
C GLY A 96 -28.34 -17.20 -16.07
N LYS A 97 -27.88 -16.22 -15.29
CA LYS A 97 -28.31 -14.82 -15.39
C LYS A 97 -27.13 -13.89 -15.69
N GLU A 98 -27.44 -12.78 -16.33
CA GLU A 98 -26.47 -11.69 -16.53
C GLU A 98 -26.06 -11.10 -15.18
N PRO A 99 -24.76 -10.83 -14.95
CA PRO A 99 -24.30 -10.13 -13.75
C PRO A 99 -25.04 -8.81 -13.56
N ARG A 100 -25.27 -8.45 -12.30
CA ARG A 100 -25.74 -7.11 -11.92
C ARG A 100 -24.83 -6.53 -10.85
N TYR A 101 -25.02 -5.25 -10.53
CA TYR A 101 -24.23 -4.61 -9.49
C TYR A 101 -25.06 -3.62 -8.68
N LEU A 102 -24.65 -3.44 -7.42
CA LEU A 102 -25.13 -2.38 -6.53
C LEU A 102 -24.04 -1.32 -6.45
N ASN A 103 -24.33 -0.11 -6.95
CA ASN A 103 -23.40 1.02 -6.88
C ASN A 103 -23.61 1.77 -5.57
N TYR A 104 -22.58 1.86 -4.74
CA TYR A 104 -22.58 2.71 -3.56
C TYR A 104 -21.72 3.97 -3.73
N GLY A 105 -20.86 4.04 -4.77
CA GLY A 105 -19.98 5.18 -5.06
C GLY A 105 -20.70 6.49 -5.39
N ASP A 106 -21.97 6.45 -5.76
CA ASP A 106 -22.77 7.68 -5.98
C ASP A 106 -23.11 8.38 -4.65
N VAL A 107 -23.24 7.60 -3.58
CA VAL A 107 -23.54 8.11 -2.23
C VAL A 107 -22.28 8.20 -1.38
N ARG A 108 -21.37 7.22 -1.53
CA ARG A 108 -20.25 7.00 -0.62
C ARG A 108 -19.01 6.50 -1.36
N LYS A 109 -18.12 7.42 -1.72
CA LYS A 109 -16.82 7.12 -2.36
C LYS A 109 -15.78 6.75 -1.32
N THR A 110 -15.93 5.55 -0.75
CA THR A 110 -15.01 5.01 0.25
C THR A 110 -14.49 3.64 -0.14
N TYR A 111 -13.28 3.33 0.32
CA TYR A 111 -12.66 2.04 0.12
C TYR A 111 -13.11 1.08 1.22
N VAL A 112 -13.98 0.14 0.87
CA VAL A 112 -14.53 -0.88 1.78
C VAL A 112 -13.59 -2.09 1.75
N ARG A 113 -13.18 -2.66 2.89
CA ARG A 113 -12.33 -3.86 2.87
C ARG A 113 -13.03 -5.16 3.23
N ASN A 114 -14.20 -5.07 3.88
CA ASN A 114 -14.94 -6.25 4.29
C ASN A 114 -16.44 -5.99 4.22
N PHE A 115 -17.21 -7.05 4.05
CA PHE A 115 -18.66 -6.98 3.95
C PHE A 115 -19.33 -8.29 4.34
N ALA A 116 -20.57 -8.16 4.79
CA ALA A 116 -21.46 -9.27 5.08
C ALA A 116 -22.82 -9.06 4.40
N TYR A 117 -23.60 -10.12 4.28
CA TYR A 117 -24.94 -10.07 3.72
C TYR A 117 -25.94 -10.71 4.67
N GLY A 118 -27.10 -10.07 4.83
CA GLY A 118 -28.21 -10.59 5.61
C GLY A 118 -29.40 -9.66 5.58
N ASP A 119 -30.61 -10.22 5.77
CA ASP A 119 -31.86 -9.46 5.77
C ASP A 119 -32.03 -8.54 4.54
N GLY A 120 -31.66 -9.05 3.35
CA GLY A 120 -31.74 -8.31 2.09
C GLY A 120 -30.75 -7.14 1.94
N LYS A 121 -29.76 -7.02 2.84
CA LYS A 121 -28.80 -5.91 2.86
C LYS A 121 -27.36 -6.41 2.84
N PHE A 122 -26.51 -5.66 2.15
CA PHE A 122 -25.05 -5.76 2.28
C PHE A 122 -24.56 -4.78 3.32
N TYR A 123 -23.84 -5.27 4.33
CA TYR A 123 -23.22 -4.46 5.37
C TYR A 123 -21.74 -4.31 5.06
N CYS A 124 -21.32 -3.08 4.76
CA CYS A 124 -19.98 -2.73 4.31
C CYS A 124 -19.19 -2.05 5.44
N LEU A 125 -18.00 -2.57 5.73
CA LEU A 125 -17.08 -2.00 6.72
C LEU A 125 -16.21 -0.93 6.05
N ASP A 126 -16.53 0.32 6.36
CA ASP A 126 -15.83 1.50 5.88
C ASP A 126 -14.73 1.89 6.86
N MET A 127 -13.54 1.31 6.66
CA MET A 127 -12.39 1.54 7.54
C MET A 127 -11.80 2.94 7.42
N MET A 128 -12.06 3.66 6.31
CA MET A 128 -11.57 5.03 6.16
C MET A 128 -12.26 5.99 7.13
N TYR A 129 -13.51 5.68 7.47
CA TYR A 129 -14.33 6.50 8.36
C TYR A 129 -14.72 5.78 9.66
N ASP A 130 -14.18 4.57 9.91
CA ASP A 130 -14.52 3.70 11.05
C ASP A 130 -16.04 3.57 11.27
N THR A 131 -16.76 3.33 10.18
CA THR A 131 -18.23 3.22 10.19
C THR A 131 -18.69 2.01 9.41
N VAL A 132 -19.93 1.58 9.68
CA VAL A 132 -20.60 0.57 8.88
C VAL A 132 -21.77 1.22 8.16
N PHE A 133 -21.95 0.86 6.90
CA PHE A 133 -23.14 1.23 6.14
C PHE A 133 -23.77 0.00 5.51
N SER A 134 -25.08 0.02 5.34
CA SER A 134 -25.83 -0.99 4.62
C SER A 134 -26.18 -0.51 3.22
N ILE A 135 -26.24 -1.44 2.27
CA ILE A 135 -26.81 -1.25 0.94
C ILE A 135 -28.00 -2.19 0.83
N ASP A 136 -29.20 -1.63 0.67
CA ASP A 136 -30.41 -2.40 0.39
C ASP A 136 -30.34 -3.00 -1.01
N GLU A 137 -30.52 -4.31 -1.13
CA GLU A 137 -30.36 -4.99 -2.41
C GLU A 137 -31.49 -4.68 -3.40
N GLU A 138 -32.71 -4.46 -2.92
CA GLU A 138 -33.87 -4.25 -3.78
C GLU A 138 -33.87 -2.86 -4.41
N CYS A 139 -33.58 -1.83 -3.60
CA CYS A 139 -33.65 -0.44 -4.05
C CYS A 139 -32.28 0.26 -4.20
N GLY A 140 -31.19 -0.37 -3.73
CA GLY A 140 -29.85 0.22 -3.75
C GLY A 140 -29.64 1.34 -2.72
N ALA A 141 -30.56 1.51 -1.77
CA ALA A 141 -30.46 2.56 -0.76
C ALA A 141 -29.25 2.32 0.17
N VAL A 142 -28.46 3.37 0.37
CA VAL A 142 -27.27 3.35 1.23
C VAL A 142 -27.57 4.07 2.54
N GLU A 143 -27.44 3.37 3.67
CA GLU A 143 -27.76 3.89 5.00
C GLU A 143 -26.62 3.62 5.99
N ASN A 144 -26.39 4.51 6.95
CA ASN A 144 -25.45 4.24 8.03
C ASN A 144 -26.06 3.26 9.03
N VAL A 145 -25.28 2.26 9.44
CA VAL A 145 -25.63 1.41 10.59
C VAL A 145 -25.25 2.18 11.86
N PRO A 146 -26.15 2.36 12.83
CA PRO A 146 -25.80 3.00 14.08
C PRO A 146 -24.73 2.18 14.81
N MET A 147 -23.74 2.84 15.41
CA MET A 147 -22.70 2.20 16.21
C MET A 147 -22.50 3.00 17.50
N ASN A 148 -22.92 2.43 18.63
CA ASN A 148 -22.82 3.07 19.95
C ASN A 148 -21.45 2.86 20.61
N ALA A 149 -20.40 2.66 19.81
CA ALA A 149 -19.01 2.57 20.23
C ALA A 149 -18.09 3.00 19.09
N ASN A 150 -16.94 3.62 19.43
CA ASN A 150 -15.88 3.86 18.47
C ASN A 150 -15.09 2.56 18.28
N ILE A 151 -15.24 1.94 17.12
CA ILE A 151 -14.62 0.66 16.78
C ILE A 151 -13.60 0.95 15.68
N ASN A 152 -12.34 0.62 15.92
CA ASN A 152 -11.33 0.68 14.88
C ASN A 152 -11.59 -0.47 13.89
N LEU A 153 -12.17 -0.17 12.73
CA LEU A 153 -12.50 -1.20 11.74
C LEU A 153 -11.28 -1.64 10.93
N SER A 154 -10.16 -0.90 11.01
CA SER A 154 -8.92 -1.27 10.30
C SER A 154 -8.25 -2.55 10.80
N VAL A 155 -8.62 -3.03 11.99
CA VAL A 155 -8.10 -4.27 12.59
C VAL A 155 -9.06 -5.46 12.47
N VAL A 156 -10.24 -5.26 11.86
CA VAL A 156 -11.25 -6.31 11.70
C VAL A 156 -10.86 -7.22 10.54
N SER A 157 -10.48 -8.45 10.87
CA SER A 157 -10.09 -9.49 9.89
C SER A 157 -11.29 -10.12 9.20
N TRP A 158 -12.46 -10.16 9.85
CA TRP A 158 -13.61 -10.89 9.36
C TRP A 158 -14.92 -10.29 9.84
N VAL A 159 -15.98 -10.43 9.04
CA VAL A 159 -17.35 -10.08 9.42
C VAL A 159 -18.36 -11.11 8.88
N LYS A 160 -19.35 -11.47 9.71
CA LYS A 160 -20.57 -12.19 9.32
C LYS A 160 -21.80 -11.50 9.89
N TYR A 161 -22.93 -11.67 9.21
CA TYR A 161 -24.23 -11.29 9.71
C TYR A 161 -24.90 -12.51 10.36
N ARG A 162 -25.45 -12.34 11.56
CA ARG A 162 -26.26 -13.35 12.26
C ARG A 162 -27.37 -12.66 13.05
N ASP A 163 -28.61 -13.08 12.83
CA ASP A 163 -29.77 -12.71 13.66
C ASP A 163 -29.87 -11.21 14.02
N GLY A 164 -29.82 -10.33 13.01
CA GLY A 164 -29.91 -8.87 13.21
C GLY A 164 -28.63 -8.22 13.75
N SER A 165 -27.51 -8.94 13.76
CA SER A 165 -26.24 -8.44 14.26
C SER A 165 -25.07 -8.75 13.31
N LEU A 166 -24.05 -7.90 13.36
CA LEU A 166 -22.76 -8.14 12.71
C LEU A 166 -21.78 -8.66 13.75
N GLU A 167 -21.26 -9.86 13.53
CA GLU A 167 -20.12 -10.40 14.27
C GLU A 167 -18.84 -10.05 13.51
N MET A 168 -17.95 -9.30 14.16
CA MET A 168 -16.69 -8.83 13.60
C MET A 168 -15.54 -9.38 14.42
N GLU A 169 -14.60 -10.07 13.78
CA GLU A 169 -13.42 -10.60 14.44
C GLU A 169 -12.23 -9.65 14.25
N TYR A 170 -11.47 -9.41 15.32
CA TYR A 170 -10.24 -8.63 15.26
C TYR A 170 -9.19 -9.20 16.23
N SER A 171 -7.92 -9.00 15.88
CA SER A 171 -6.80 -9.34 16.76
C SER A 171 -6.36 -8.15 17.60
N GLU A 172 -6.08 -8.38 18.88
CA GLU A 172 -5.54 -7.39 19.80
C GLU A 172 -4.24 -7.92 20.40
N MET A 173 -3.15 -7.18 20.19
CA MET A 173 -1.85 -7.49 20.79
C MET A 173 -1.69 -6.70 22.09
N ASN A 174 -1.51 -7.43 23.19
CA ASN A 174 -1.07 -6.82 24.44
C ASN A 174 0.40 -6.43 24.30
N THR A 175 0.68 -5.14 24.12
CA THR A 175 2.04 -4.62 23.89
C THR A 175 3.01 -4.85 25.06
N ARG A 176 2.52 -5.20 26.26
CA ARG A 176 3.37 -5.51 27.42
C ARG A 176 3.74 -6.98 27.50
N THR A 177 2.80 -7.88 27.19
CA THR A 177 3.04 -9.34 27.25
C THR A 177 3.39 -9.93 25.88
N LEU A 178 3.22 -9.15 24.80
CA LEU A 178 3.25 -9.59 23.41
C LEU A 178 2.25 -10.73 23.12
N GLU A 179 1.26 -10.91 23.99
CA GLU A 179 0.19 -11.89 23.78
C GLU A 179 -0.83 -11.31 22.80
N THR A 180 -1.09 -12.06 21.73
CA THR A 180 -2.18 -11.76 20.81
C THR A 180 -3.44 -12.47 21.28
N SER A 181 -4.53 -11.74 21.40
CA SER A 181 -5.87 -12.26 21.62
C SER A 181 -6.74 -12.03 20.40
N LEU A 182 -7.62 -12.98 20.12
CA LEU A 182 -8.65 -12.85 19.10
C LEU A 182 -9.94 -12.44 19.79
N ASN A 183 -10.63 -11.42 19.29
CA ASN A 183 -11.82 -10.86 19.90
C ASN A 183 -12.96 -10.85 18.88
N ILE A 184 -14.17 -11.12 19.35
CA ILE A 184 -15.40 -10.99 18.58
C ILE A 184 -16.16 -9.78 19.11
N LEU A 185 -16.55 -8.92 18.20
CA LEU A 185 -17.37 -7.76 18.42
C LEU A 185 -18.73 -8.00 17.78
N THR A 186 -19.80 -7.88 18.54
CA THR A 186 -21.17 -8.03 18.04
C THR A 186 -21.82 -6.66 18.01
N VAL A 187 -22.27 -6.22 16.83
CA VAL A 187 -22.96 -4.94 16.61
C VAL A 187 -24.40 -5.23 16.16
N ASN A 188 -25.38 -4.87 16.98
CA ASN A 188 -26.78 -4.96 16.58
C ASN A 188 -27.09 -3.90 15.50
N THR A 189 -27.64 -4.32 14.37
CA THR A 189 -27.77 -3.44 13.19
C THR A 189 -28.92 -2.44 13.29
N GLU A 190 -29.91 -2.68 14.18
CA GLU A 190 -31.05 -1.79 14.34
C GLU A 190 -30.78 -0.65 15.34
N ASN A 191 -30.20 -0.98 16.49
CA ASN A 191 -30.03 -0.03 17.60
C ASN A 191 -28.57 0.35 17.87
N GLY A 192 -27.62 -0.30 17.18
CA GLY A 192 -26.18 -0.01 17.27
C GLY A 192 -25.52 -0.43 18.57
N THR A 193 -26.19 -1.24 19.39
CA THR A 193 -25.60 -1.77 20.62
C THR A 193 -24.42 -2.66 20.28
N VAL A 194 -23.32 -2.46 21.02
CA VAL A 194 -22.05 -3.16 20.80
C VAL A 194 -21.72 -3.98 22.04
N SER A 195 -21.35 -5.25 21.84
CA SER A 195 -20.73 -6.10 22.86
C SER A 195 -19.45 -6.71 22.34
N SER A 196 -18.49 -6.99 23.22
CA SER A 196 -17.27 -7.71 22.86
C SER A 196 -17.08 -8.96 23.73
N ALA A 197 -16.52 -9.99 23.13
CA ALA A 197 -16.13 -11.22 23.79
C ALA A 197 -14.73 -11.62 23.31
N LYS A 198 -13.90 -12.11 24.22
CA LYS A 198 -12.61 -12.70 23.86
C LYS A 198 -12.87 -14.10 23.28
N ARG A 199 -12.33 -14.39 22.11
CA ARG A 199 -12.27 -15.75 21.58
C ARG A 199 -11.12 -16.46 22.26
N ASP A 200 -11.38 -17.62 22.84
CA ASP A 200 -10.34 -18.45 23.43
C ASP A 200 -9.46 -18.99 22.30
N PHE A 201 -8.34 -18.32 22.03
CA PHE A 201 -7.34 -18.71 21.02
C PHE A 201 -5.94 -18.62 21.62
N SER A 202 -5.16 -19.68 21.43
CA SER A 202 -3.74 -19.74 21.76
C SER A 202 -3.04 -20.55 20.68
N VAL A 203 -1.82 -20.17 20.31
CA VAL A 203 -0.94 -20.98 19.45
C VAL A 203 0.38 -21.13 20.17
N ASN A 204 0.70 -22.35 20.64
CA ASN A 204 2.02 -22.66 21.18
C ASN A 204 2.89 -23.22 20.04
N ARG A 205 4.00 -22.52 19.72
CA ARG A 205 4.92 -22.83 18.61
C ARG A 205 6.15 -23.65 19.02
N GLU A 206 6.26 -24.07 20.28
CA GLU A 206 7.50 -24.65 20.83
C GLU A 206 7.77 -26.10 20.38
N THR A 207 6.81 -26.80 19.75
CA THR A 207 6.95 -28.24 19.43
C THR A 207 6.18 -28.68 18.17
N LYS A 208 6.75 -28.52 16.96
CA LYS A 208 6.35 -29.19 15.68
C LYS A 208 4.84 -29.38 15.43
N GLY A 209 4.02 -28.45 15.91
CA GLY A 209 2.60 -28.66 16.06
C GLY A 209 1.93 -27.47 16.73
N VAL A 210 0.62 -27.39 16.57
CA VAL A 210 -0.21 -26.28 17.01
C VAL A 210 -1.26 -26.81 17.97
N ASN A 211 -1.23 -26.30 19.20
CA ASN A 211 -2.36 -26.42 20.11
C ASN A 211 -3.25 -25.20 19.91
N ALA A 212 -4.43 -25.36 19.31
CA ALA A 212 -5.40 -24.29 19.12
C ALA A 212 -6.61 -24.50 20.02
N VAL A 213 -7.22 -23.39 20.45
CA VAL A 213 -8.56 -23.40 21.03
C VAL A 213 -9.45 -22.58 20.08
N VAL A 214 -10.63 -23.10 19.76
CA VAL A 214 -11.63 -22.44 18.91
C VAL A 214 -12.98 -22.72 19.54
N ASP A 215 -13.66 -21.66 19.98
CA ASP A 215 -15.01 -21.74 20.57
C ASP A 215 -15.11 -22.79 21.70
N GLY A 216 -14.07 -22.83 22.55
CA GLY A 216 -13.93 -23.75 23.68
C GLY A 216 -13.45 -25.16 23.32
N LYS A 217 -13.33 -25.51 22.04
CA LYS A 217 -12.78 -26.80 21.57
C LYS A 217 -11.27 -26.73 21.42
N LYS A 218 -10.57 -27.77 21.86
CA LYS A 218 -9.10 -27.86 21.78
C LYS A 218 -8.69 -28.76 20.62
N TYR A 219 -7.75 -28.28 19.81
CA TYR A 219 -7.16 -28.98 18.68
C TYR A 219 -5.67 -29.16 18.95
N SER A 220 -5.16 -30.37 18.75
CA SER A 220 -3.72 -30.67 18.81
C SER A 220 -3.29 -31.14 17.43
N ILE A 221 -2.67 -30.24 16.68
CA ILE A 221 -2.33 -30.44 15.27
C ILE A 221 -0.84 -30.71 15.16
N GLU A 222 -0.47 -31.81 14.51
CA GLU A 222 0.93 -32.10 14.17
C GLU A 222 1.26 -31.55 12.78
N LEU A 223 2.32 -30.75 12.67
CA LEU A 223 2.80 -30.22 11.40
C LEU A 223 4.11 -30.92 11.05
N LYS A 224 4.18 -31.51 9.85
CA LYS A 224 5.27 -32.42 9.45
C LYS A 224 6.59 -31.71 9.06
N SER A 225 6.58 -30.40 8.84
CA SER A 225 7.77 -29.68 8.37
C SER A 225 8.76 -29.34 9.50
N SER A 226 10.05 -29.36 9.17
CA SER A 226 11.15 -28.98 10.06
C SER A 226 11.38 -27.47 10.15
N GLU A 227 10.71 -26.69 9.30
CA GLU A 227 11.01 -25.28 9.07
C GLU A 227 10.08 -24.34 9.83
N ARG A 228 10.36 -23.04 9.76
CA ARG A 228 9.46 -22.00 10.25
C ARG A 228 8.13 -22.08 9.51
N GLN A 229 7.05 -22.03 10.28
CA GLN A 229 5.69 -22.16 9.78
C GLN A 229 4.84 -21.04 10.34
N ASN A 230 3.98 -20.49 9.50
CA ASN A 230 2.85 -19.68 9.92
C ASN A 230 1.56 -20.49 9.80
N PHE A 231 0.71 -20.39 10.81
CA PHE A 231 -0.53 -21.14 10.89
C PHE A 231 -1.67 -20.18 11.23
N GLY A 232 -2.71 -20.17 10.40
CA GLY A 232 -3.92 -19.39 10.60
C GLY A 232 -5.15 -20.27 10.53
N ILE A 233 -6.14 -20.02 11.39
CA ILE A 233 -7.47 -20.62 11.29
C ILE A 233 -8.33 -19.64 10.48
N ILE A 234 -8.99 -20.13 9.44
CA ILE A 234 -9.81 -19.32 8.54
C ILE A 234 -11.29 -19.37 8.96
N ASP A 235 -11.82 -20.58 9.15
CA ASP A 235 -13.23 -20.78 9.50
C ASP A 235 -13.44 -22.13 10.21
N THR A 236 -14.65 -22.35 10.71
CA THR A 236 -15.08 -23.60 11.35
C THR A 236 -16.28 -24.16 10.62
N TYR A 237 -16.24 -25.46 10.33
CA TYR A 237 -17.34 -26.19 9.71
C TYR A 237 -18.40 -26.59 10.74
N SER A 238 -19.61 -26.91 10.26
CA SER A 238 -20.76 -27.25 11.11
C SER A 238 -20.51 -28.48 12.00
N ASP A 239 -19.69 -29.43 11.56
CA ASP A 239 -19.32 -30.63 12.33
C ASP A 239 -18.22 -30.36 13.39
N GLY A 240 -17.67 -29.14 13.40
CA GLY A 240 -16.59 -28.70 14.29
C GLY A 240 -15.18 -29.00 13.79
N SER A 241 -15.01 -29.48 12.56
CA SER A 241 -13.72 -29.41 11.87
C SER A 241 -13.36 -27.96 11.54
N ILE A 242 -12.10 -27.70 11.25
CA ILE A 242 -11.58 -26.35 10.99
C ILE A 242 -10.89 -26.27 9.63
N LEU A 243 -11.03 -25.12 8.97
CA LEU A 243 -10.25 -24.74 7.81
C LEU A 243 -9.07 -23.87 8.26
N THR A 244 -7.89 -24.16 7.72
CA THR A 244 -6.64 -23.50 8.11
C THR A 244 -5.82 -23.14 6.89
N ILE A 245 -4.97 -22.12 7.03
CA ILE A 245 -3.86 -21.83 6.13
C ILE A 245 -2.56 -22.19 6.83
N VAL A 246 -1.70 -22.92 6.13
CA VAL A 246 -0.34 -23.24 6.58
C VAL A 246 0.62 -22.68 5.55
N CYS A 247 1.45 -21.73 5.97
CA CYS A 247 2.54 -21.16 5.19
C CYS A 247 3.86 -21.74 5.69
N GLU A 248 4.60 -22.41 4.82
CA GLU A 248 5.87 -23.05 5.15
C GLU A 248 7.01 -22.27 4.49
N ASP A 249 7.94 -21.74 5.29
CA ASP A 249 9.06 -20.95 4.78
C ASP A 249 10.01 -21.84 3.98
N ALA A 250 10.50 -21.31 2.87
CA ALA A 250 11.54 -21.93 2.08
C ALA A 250 12.84 -22.05 2.91
N PRO A 251 13.41 -23.26 3.06
CA PRO A 251 14.62 -23.44 3.84
C PRO A 251 15.84 -22.86 3.13
N GLY A 252 16.68 -22.16 3.90
CA GLY A 252 18.00 -21.71 3.44
C GLY A 252 17.96 -20.61 2.37
N VAL A 253 16.91 -19.79 2.37
CA VAL A 253 16.83 -18.52 1.62
C VAL A 253 16.74 -17.35 2.59
N ASP A 254 17.31 -16.20 2.22
CA ASP A 254 17.32 -14.98 3.04
C ASP A 254 16.07 -14.12 2.78
N VAL A 255 15.47 -14.22 1.60
CA VAL A 255 14.14 -13.67 1.30
C VAL A 255 13.01 -14.55 1.86
N ILE A 256 11.95 -13.92 2.38
CA ILE A 256 10.75 -14.65 2.80
C ILE A 256 10.03 -15.16 1.55
N TRP A 257 10.10 -16.46 1.33
CA TRP A 257 9.38 -17.19 0.30
C TRP A 257 8.67 -18.37 0.95
N THR A 258 7.43 -18.65 0.55
CA THR A 258 6.60 -19.65 1.23
C THR A 258 5.86 -20.54 0.26
N GLU A 259 5.67 -21.80 0.68
CA GLU A 259 4.65 -22.68 0.14
C GLU A 259 3.40 -22.58 1.02
N ASP A 260 2.24 -22.32 0.42
CA ASP A 260 1.00 -22.16 1.17
C ASP A 260 0.01 -23.26 0.83
N THR A 261 -0.62 -23.82 1.86
CA THR A 261 -1.65 -24.83 1.72
C THR A 261 -2.87 -24.48 2.56
N PHE A 262 -4.06 -24.71 2.00
CA PHE A 262 -5.26 -24.88 2.83
C PHE A 262 -5.29 -26.31 3.36
N ARG A 263 -5.57 -26.46 4.65
CA ARG A 263 -5.71 -27.76 5.30
C ARG A 263 -6.97 -27.80 6.15
N THR A 264 -7.68 -28.92 6.08
CA THR A 264 -8.81 -29.20 6.98
C THR A 264 -8.36 -30.14 8.09
N PHE A 265 -8.80 -29.85 9.31
CA PHE A 265 -8.54 -30.70 10.47
C PHE A 265 -9.84 -31.06 11.16
N ASP A 266 -10.02 -32.35 11.48
CA ASP A 266 -11.15 -32.79 12.26
C ASP A 266 -11.10 -32.26 13.71
N LYS A 267 -12.16 -32.52 14.47
CA LYS A 267 -12.26 -32.14 15.89
C LYS A 267 -11.17 -32.74 16.80
N ASN A 268 -10.41 -33.72 16.33
CA ASN A 268 -9.32 -34.36 17.05
C ASN A 268 -7.94 -33.80 16.62
N GLY A 269 -7.90 -32.87 15.68
CA GLY A 269 -6.66 -32.31 15.11
C GLY A 269 -6.03 -33.17 14.02
N VAL A 270 -6.75 -34.17 13.48
CA VAL A 270 -6.27 -35.01 12.37
C VAL A 270 -6.51 -34.28 11.05
N CYS A 271 -5.46 -34.15 10.23
CA CYS A 271 -5.57 -33.54 8.91
C CYS A 271 -6.43 -34.43 8.00
N THR A 272 -7.51 -33.88 7.46
CA THR A 272 -8.50 -34.58 6.64
C THR A 272 -8.46 -34.16 5.17
N GLY A 273 -7.75 -33.09 4.83
CA GLY A 273 -7.67 -32.60 3.46
C GLY A 273 -6.59 -31.56 3.24
N TYR A 274 -6.07 -31.52 2.02
CA TYR A 274 -5.03 -30.60 1.55
C TYR A 274 -5.47 -29.91 0.27
N ALA A 275 -5.08 -28.65 0.10
CA ALA A 275 -5.11 -27.93 -1.17
C ALA A 275 -3.89 -27.00 -1.26
N LEU A 276 -3.03 -27.23 -2.25
CA LEU A 276 -1.88 -26.38 -2.53
C LEU A 276 -2.35 -25.09 -3.21
N ILE A 277 -1.89 -23.94 -2.72
CA ILE A 277 -2.25 -22.63 -3.26
C ILE A 277 -1.21 -22.23 -4.30
N ASP A 278 -1.64 -22.14 -5.56
CA ASP A 278 -0.81 -21.54 -6.61
C ASP A 278 -0.90 -20.00 -6.52
N LYS A 279 0.22 -19.38 -6.15
CA LYS A 279 0.35 -17.91 -6.10
C LYS A 279 0.96 -17.32 -7.38
N SER A 280 1.43 -18.15 -8.31
CA SER A 280 2.20 -17.67 -9.47
C SER A 280 1.37 -16.83 -10.44
N ALA A 281 0.07 -17.08 -10.51
CA ALA A 281 -0.87 -16.32 -11.34
C ALA A 281 -1.44 -15.07 -10.64
N GLN A 282 -1.25 -14.93 -9.33
CA GLN A 282 -1.82 -13.82 -8.57
C GLN A 282 -1.15 -12.50 -8.90
N PHE A 283 -1.94 -11.57 -9.42
CA PHE A 283 -1.52 -10.21 -9.69
C PHE A 283 -1.56 -9.33 -8.43
N THR A 284 -2.52 -9.58 -7.55
CA THR A 284 -2.69 -8.89 -6.26
C THR A 284 -3.48 -9.77 -5.27
N PHE A 285 -3.59 -9.34 -4.02
CA PHE A 285 -4.20 -10.10 -2.94
C PHE A 285 -5.46 -9.37 -2.42
N PRO A 286 -6.64 -10.01 -2.45
CA PRO A 286 -7.80 -9.44 -1.78
C PRO A 286 -7.65 -9.60 -0.26
N TYR A 287 -8.28 -8.71 0.51
CA TYR A 287 -8.26 -8.81 1.97
C TYR A 287 -8.90 -10.11 2.48
N ARG A 288 -9.99 -10.54 1.83
CA ARG A 288 -10.64 -11.82 2.08
C ARG A 288 -10.68 -12.67 0.80
N ASN A 289 -9.73 -13.58 0.67
CA ASN A 289 -9.64 -14.54 -0.44
C ASN A 289 -10.38 -15.87 -0.19
N THR A 290 -10.99 -16.07 0.99
CA THR A 290 -11.63 -17.35 1.36
C THR A 290 -13.02 -17.16 1.96
N PHE A 291 -13.89 -18.13 1.71
CA PHE A 291 -15.26 -18.17 2.24
C PHE A 291 -15.69 -19.62 2.48
N VAL A 292 -16.32 -19.89 3.61
CA VAL A 292 -17.01 -21.16 3.89
C VAL A 292 -18.51 -20.86 3.97
N ASP A 293 -19.31 -21.55 3.14
CA ASP A 293 -20.76 -21.38 3.12
C ASP A 293 -21.46 -22.17 4.25
N GLU A 294 -22.78 -22.06 4.32
CA GLU A 294 -23.60 -22.78 5.31
C GLU A 294 -23.66 -24.30 5.10
N ASN A 295 -23.25 -24.79 3.92
CA ASN A 295 -23.20 -26.19 3.56
C ASN A 295 -21.78 -26.78 3.70
N ASP A 296 -20.88 -26.07 4.39
CA ASP A 296 -19.47 -26.44 4.59
C ASP A 296 -18.65 -26.54 3.28
N ASN A 297 -19.09 -25.90 2.19
CA ASN A 297 -18.27 -25.75 0.99
C ASN A 297 -17.24 -24.65 1.20
N THR A 298 -15.99 -24.92 0.82
CA THR A 298 -14.91 -23.93 0.83
C THR A 298 -14.70 -23.32 -0.55
N TYR A 299 -14.59 -22.00 -0.58
CA TYR A 299 -14.33 -21.22 -1.77
C TYR A 299 -13.07 -20.40 -1.63
N TYR A 300 -12.40 -20.19 -2.76
CA TYR A 300 -11.17 -19.44 -2.87
C TYR A 300 -11.20 -18.49 -4.05
N MET A 301 -10.75 -17.25 -3.82
CA MET A 301 -10.70 -16.18 -4.82
C MET A 301 -9.25 -15.86 -5.17
N THR A 302 -8.95 -15.84 -6.47
CA THR A 302 -7.68 -15.33 -7.00
C THR A 302 -7.93 -14.04 -7.78
N CYS A 303 -7.05 -13.06 -7.58
CA CYS A 303 -7.02 -11.84 -8.38
C CYS A 303 -5.85 -11.96 -9.37
N GLU A 304 -6.13 -12.46 -10.56
CA GLU A 304 -5.15 -12.69 -11.62
C GLU A 304 -5.09 -11.51 -12.58
N SER A 305 -4.12 -11.51 -13.50
CA SER A 305 -3.88 -10.37 -14.39
C SER A 305 -5.02 -10.07 -15.37
N ASP A 306 -5.87 -11.06 -15.65
CA ASP A 306 -7.01 -11.00 -16.57
C ASP A 306 -8.37 -10.86 -15.87
N GLY A 307 -8.45 -11.18 -14.57
CA GLY A 307 -9.67 -11.00 -13.80
C GLY A 307 -9.66 -11.64 -12.42
N VAL A 308 -10.85 -11.70 -11.82
CA VAL A 308 -11.11 -12.43 -10.58
C VAL A 308 -11.69 -13.78 -10.91
N HIS A 309 -11.05 -14.84 -10.40
CA HIS A 309 -11.55 -16.20 -10.45
C HIS A 309 -11.98 -16.63 -9.05
N ILE A 310 -13.09 -17.35 -8.97
CA ILE A 310 -13.58 -17.95 -7.73
C ILE A 310 -13.73 -19.44 -7.98
N TYR A 311 -13.11 -20.22 -7.10
CA TYR A 311 -13.09 -21.67 -7.14
C TYR A 311 -13.83 -22.23 -5.94
N ARG A 312 -14.59 -23.31 -6.16
CA ARG A 312 -14.94 -24.25 -5.10
C ARG A 312 -13.80 -25.26 -4.94
N ILE A 313 -13.33 -25.45 -3.70
CA ILE A 313 -12.24 -26.38 -3.41
C ILE A 313 -12.82 -27.74 -3.03
N ILE A 314 -12.41 -28.78 -3.75
CA ILE A 314 -12.55 -30.18 -3.33
C ILE A 314 -11.20 -30.63 -2.81
N PHE A 315 -11.07 -30.79 -1.48
CA PHE A 315 -9.80 -31.13 -0.85
C PHE A 315 -9.28 -32.52 -1.26
N GLY A 316 -7.97 -32.60 -1.50
CA GLY A 316 -7.26 -33.85 -1.77
C GLY A 316 -6.82 -34.55 -0.48
N LYS A 317 -6.47 -35.83 -0.59
CA LYS A 317 -5.86 -36.61 0.50
C LYS A 317 -4.42 -36.20 0.78
N SER A 318 -3.73 -35.69 -0.24
CA SER A 318 -2.34 -35.27 -0.21
C SER A 318 -2.13 -34.09 -1.16
N TYR A 319 -0.89 -33.63 -1.26
CA TYR A 319 -0.45 -32.69 -2.28
C TYR A 319 1.01 -32.98 -2.61
N THR A 320 1.41 -32.77 -3.85
CA THR A 320 2.82 -32.72 -4.23
C THR A 320 3.37 -31.34 -3.87
N SER A 321 4.37 -31.31 -2.99
CA SER A 321 5.03 -30.06 -2.61
C SER A 321 5.88 -29.52 -3.77
N ASN A 322 5.81 -28.20 -3.97
CA ASN A 322 6.62 -27.40 -4.87
C ASN A 322 7.79 -26.72 -4.13
N MET A 323 8.07 -27.11 -2.88
CA MET A 323 9.10 -26.46 -2.05
C MET A 323 10.48 -26.39 -2.73
N ASP A 324 10.86 -27.40 -3.52
CA ASP A 324 12.12 -27.37 -4.27
C ASP A 324 12.18 -26.21 -5.29
N GLU A 325 11.04 -25.91 -5.94
CA GLU A 325 10.93 -24.78 -6.86
C GLU A 325 10.88 -23.45 -6.10
N VAL A 326 10.14 -23.38 -5.00
CA VAL A 326 10.07 -22.22 -4.10
C VAL A 326 11.47 -21.84 -3.59
N VAL A 327 12.27 -22.84 -3.16
CA VAL A 327 13.67 -22.64 -2.75
C VAL A 327 14.54 -22.17 -3.92
N ALA A 328 14.37 -22.74 -5.11
CA ALA A 328 15.13 -22.32 -6.28
C ALA A 328 14.85 -20.86 -6.65
N GLN A 329 13.58 -20.43 -6.62
CA GLN A 329 13.18 -19.05 -6.89
C GLN A 329 13.67 -18.09 -5.80
N GLY A 330 13.57 -18.48 -4.52
CA GLY A 330 14.11 -17.70 -3.41
C GLY A 330 15.62 -17.48 -3.53
N LYS A 331 16.40 -18.51 -3.90
CA LYS A 331 17.85 -18.39 -4.13
C LYS A 331 18.22 -17.45 -5.28
N LEU A 332 17.44 -17.46 -6.37
CA LEU A 332 17.66 -16.52 -7.47
C LEU A 332 17.47 -15.06 -7.02
N LEU A 333 16.49 -14.82 -6.15
CA LEU A 333 16.26 -13.50 -5.56
C LEU A 333 17.32 -13.15 -4.53
N ASP A 334 17.78 -14.10 -3.72
CA ASP A 334 18.91 -13.90 -2.81
C ASP A 334 20.14 -13.50 -3.61
N GLU A 335 20.50 -14.23 -4.67
CA GLU A 335 21.64 -13.90 -5.54
C GLU A 335 21.48 -12.53 -6.21
N ALA A 336 20.26 -12.18 -6.65
CA ALA A 336 19.96 -10.88 -7.22
C ALA A 336 20.06 -9.75 -6.18
N ASN A 337 19.57 -9.97 -4.96
CA ASN A 337 19.69 -9.05 -3.84
C ASN A 337 21.14 -8.92 -3.39
N ASP A 338 21.88 -10.01 -3.32
CA ASP A 338 23.31 -10.05 -3.00
C ASP A 338 24.11 -9.31 -4.06
N LYS A 339 23.77 -9.49 -5.34
CA LYS A 339 24.40 -8.76 -6.44
C LYS A 339 24.02 -7.29 -6.39
N LEU A 340 22.76 -6.94 -6.12
CA LEU A 340 22.33 -5.56 -5.94
C LEU A 340 23.06 -4.92 -4.77
N LEU A 341 23.13 -5.60 -3.62
CA LEU A 341 23.87 -5.17 -2.43
C LEU A 341 25.36 -5.08 -2.71
N LYS A 342 25.95 -6.01 -3.46
CA LYS A 342 27.37 -5.96 -3.86
C LYS A 342 27.63 -4.86 -4.88
N ASP A 343 26.72 -4.60 -5.82
CA ASP A 343 26.83 -3.51 -6.79
C ASP A 343 26.62 -2.16 -6.11
N LEU A 344 25.77 -2.08 -5.08
CA LEU A 344 25.62 -0.94 -4.17
C LEU A 344 26.87 -0.75 -3.28
N CYS A 345 27.49 -1.84 -2.81
CA CYS A 345 28.69 -1.81 -1.97
C CYS A 345 30.02 -1.77 -2.76
N ALA A 346 30.02 -2.06 -4.07
CA ALA A 346 31.20 -2.07 -4.92
C ALA A 346 31.63 -0.66 -5.36
N ASP A 347 30.77 0.35 -5.16
CA ASP A 347 31.11 1.76 -5.36
C ASP A 347 31.90 2.34 -4.15
N ASP A 348 32.10 1.57 -3.08
CA ASP A 348 32.82 1.97 -1.85
C ASP A 348 34.07 1.10 -1.57
N THR A 349 34.96 0.98 -2.55
CA THR A 349 36.33 0.46 -2.30
C THR A 349 37.28 1.50 -1.70
N GLU A 350 36.79 2.33 -0.77
CA GLU A 350 37.63 3.19 0.08
C GLU A 350 37.24 3.16 1.57
N TYR A 351 36.71 2.03 2.08
CA TYR A 351 36.48 1.87 3.53
C TYR A 351 37.11 0.62 4.16
N ALA A 352 38.13 0.06 3.52
CA ALA A 352 39.05 -0.88 4.18
C ALA A 352 40.34 -0.15 4.63
N GLY A 353 40.20 0.70 5.65
CA GLY A 353 41.33 1.13 6.47
C GLY A 353 41.66 2.62 6.45
N TYR A 354 40.90 3.41 7.21
CA TYR A 354 41.42 4.66 7.76
C TYR A 354 41.04 4.76 9.24
N GLN A 355 41.88 4.15 10.08
CA GLN A 355 42.01 4.53 11.48
C GLN A 355 42.84 5.82 11.50
N LEU A 356 42.20 6.99 11.48
CA LEU A 356 42.88 8.26 11.72
C LEU A 356 42.04 9.17 12.60
N ALA A 357 42.69 9.55 13.70
CA ALA A 357 42.18 10.36 14.78
C ALA A 357 41.62 11.70 14.26
N CYS A 358 40.45 12.06 14.79
CA CYS A 358 39.94 13.42 14.75
C CYS A 358 40.89 14.31 15.57
N PRO A 359 41.61 15.27 14.96
CA PRO A 359 42.13 16.39 15.74
C PRO A 359 40.91 17.23 16.12
N ASP A 360 40.70 17.37 17.42
CA ASP A 360 39.75 18.28 18.06
C ASP A 360 38.33 17.73 18.30
N GLY A 361 38.26 16.61 19.02
CA GLY A 361 37.48 16.56 20.27
C GLY A 361 35.98 16.87 20.26
N CYS A 362 35.23 16.58 19.20
CA CYS A 362 33.77 16.56 19.25
C CYS A 362 33.24 15.12 19.24
N GLY A 363 32.67 14.71 20.37
CA GLY A 363 32.00 13.43 20.52
C GLY A 363 30.65 13.39 19.80
N GLU A 364 30.19 12.14 19.63
CA GLU A 364 28.91 11.69 19.10
C GLU A 364 28.82 11.49 17.59
N THR A 365 28.90 10.21 17.22
CA THR A 365 28.66 9.62 15.91
C THR A 365 27.20 9.82 15.50
N SER A 366 26.93 10.73 14.56
CA SER A 366 25.66 10.76 13.83
C SER A 366 25.76 9.88 12.59
N SER A 367 24.94 8.83 12.56
CA SER A 367 24.64 7.97 11.41
C SER A 367 24.21 8.81 10.19
N TRP A 368 24.91 8.67 9.07
CA TRP A 368 24.46 9.18 7.78
C TRP A 368 23.46 8.18 7.18
N THR A 369 22.17 8.54 7.18
CA THR A 369 21.11 7.80 6.47
C THR A 369 21.09 8.16 4.99
N GLU A 370 20.90 7.16 4.13
CA GLU A 370 20.69 7.32 2.70
C GLU A 370 19.44 8.16 2.40
N GLY A 371 19.60 9.17 1.53
CA GLY A 371 18.54 10.11 1.17
C GLY A 371 17.46 9.55 0.22
N ILE A 372 16.22 10.02 0.38
CA ILE A 372 15.11 9.74 -0.56
C ILE A 372 15.37 10.49 -1.87
N ASN A 373 15.94 9.81 -2.86
CA ASN A 373 16.35 10.40 -4.14
C ASN A 373 15.25 10.49 -5.20
N SER A 374 14.11 9.82 -5.02
CA SER A 374 12.94 10.02 -5.89
C SER A 374 11.60 9.69 -5.20
N ILE A 375 10.57 10.50 -5.47
CA ILE A 375 9.19 10.23 -5.04
C ILE A 375 8.36 9.64 -6.20
N SER A 376 7.41 8.76 -5.89
CA SER A 376 6.56 8.08 -6.88
C SER A 376 5.38 8.92 -7.40
N LEU A 377 5.04 10.02 -6.72
CA LEU A 377 3.93 10.88 -7.11
C LEU A 377 4.29 11.75 -8.31
N THR A 378 3.40 11.89 -9.27
CA THR A 378 3.54 12.86 -10.37
C THR A 378 3.40 14.31 -9.86
N ARG A 379 3.95 15.28 -10.62
CA ARG A 379 3.80 16.72 -10.31
C ARG A 379 2.34 17.15 -10.20
N SER A 380 1.46 16.61 -11.04
CA SER A 380 0.02 16.89 -11.01
C SER A 380 -0.64 16.38 -9.72
N GLN A 381 -0.26 15.17 -9.26
CA GLN A 381 -0.74 14.63 -7.99
C GLN A 381 -0.26 15.47 -6.80
N VAL A 382 1.01 15.88 -6.78
CA VAL A 382 1.54 16.77 -5.73
C VAL A 382 0.81 18.12 -5.74
N GLN A 383 0.59 18.70 -6.92
CA GLN A 383 -0.16 19.96 -7.05
C GLN A 383 -1.60 19.81 -6.56
N THR A 384 -2.26 18.70 -6.89
CA THR A 384 -3.62 18.39 -6.42
C THR A 384 -3.65 18.31 -4.89
N ARG A 385 -2.71 17.60 -4.27
CA ARG A 385 -2.57 17.53 -2.81
C ARG A 385 -2.30 18.90 -2.19
N ALA A 386 -1.36 19.67 -2.74
CA ALA A 386 -1.07 21.03 -2.28
C ALA A 386 -2.32 21.92 -2.34
N ASN A 387 -3.11 21.81 -3.42
CA ASN A 387 -4.38 22.51 -3.58
C ASN A 387 -5.43 22.07 -2.55
N GLN A 388 -5.50 20.78 -2.19
CA GLN A 388 -6.39 20.30 -1.14
C GLN A 388 -6.05 20.94 0.22
N TYR A 389 -4.77 21.05 0.59
CA TYR A 389 -4.37 21.67 1.87
C TYR A 389 -4.69 23.17 1.94
N ARG A 390 -4.51 23.93 0.86
CA ARG A 390 -4.85 25.37 0.86
C ARG A 390 -6.35 25.64 0.73
N ASN A 391 -7.11 24.73 0.11
CA ASN A 391 -8.54 24.92 -0.16
C ASN A 391 -9.45 24.19 0.83
N MET A 392 -8.90 23.35 1.72
CA MET A 392 -9.71 22.66 2.71
C MET A 392 -10.47 23.67 3.57
N THR A 393 -11.73 23.37 3.84
CA THR A 393 -12.56 24.16 4.75
C THR A 393 -12.79 23.40 6.05
N TRP A 394 -12.94 24.15 7.13
CA TRP A 394 -13.22 23.61 8.46
C TRP A 394 -13.97 24.64 9.33
N VAL A 395 -14.75 24.17 10.29
CA VAL A 395 -15.51 25.03 11.21
C VAL A 395 -14.68 25.29 12.46
N LEU A 396 -14.51 26.58 12.79
CA LEU A 396 -13.78 27.02 13.97
C LEU A 396 -14.67 26.93 15.21
N ASN A 397 -14.39 26.02 16.13
CA ASN A 397 -15.10 25.97 17.40
C ASN A 397 -14.44 26.86 18.46
N ALA A 398 -15.18 27.21 19.52
CA ALA A 398 -14.66 28.01 20.62
C ALA A 398 -13.45 27.35 21.31
N TRP A 399 -13.49 26.03 21.51
CA TRP A 399 -12.40 25.28 22.13
C TRP A 399 -11.15 25.17 21.25
N ASN A 400 -11.24 25.37 19.93
CA ASN A 400 -10.04 25.40 19.08
C ASN A 400 -9.19 26.66 19.29
N LYS A 401 -9.70 27.63 20.06
CA LYS A 401 -9.01 28.87 20.44
C LYS A 401 -8.77 29.00 21.94
N ASN A 402 -9.50 28.23 22.77
CA ASN A 402 -9.46 28.37 24.22
C ASN A 402 -8.41 27.43 24.81
N PHE A 403 -7.36 28.01 25.38
CA PHE A 403 -6.23 27.26 25.92
C PHE A 403 -6.09 27.48 27.42
N THR A 404 -6.89 26.80 28.25
CA THR A 404 -6.57 26.69 29.67
C THR A 404 -5.42 25.70 29.86
N GLY A 405 -4.29 26.18 30.40
CA GLY A 405 -3.11 25.35 30.68
C GLY A 405 -2.00 25.36 29.63
N PHE A 406 -2.08 26.22 28.60
CA PHE A 406 -0.99 26.42 27.63
C PHE A 406 -0.52 27.88 27.65
N SER A 407 0.55 28.18 28.38
CA SER A 407 1.09 29.53 28.49
C SER A 407 1.74 30.06 27.19
N ASP A 408 2.16 29.16 26.29
CA ASP A 408 3.06 29.52 25.17
C ASP A 408 2.55 29.07 23.79
N VAL A 409 1.24 29.21 23.53
CA VAL A 409 0.65 29.01 22.20
C VAL A 409 0.31 30.35 21.57
N THR A 410 0.83 30.59 20.37
CA THR A 410 0.44 31.75 19.55
C THR A 410 -0.43 31.26 18.41
N LEU A 411 -1.73 31.57 18.44
CA LEU A 411 -2.64 31.18 17.38
C LEU A 411 -2.28 31.87 16.06
N PRO A 412 -2.51 31.21 14.90
CA PRO A 412 -2.58 31.87 13.61
C PRO A 412 -3.51 33.10 13.67
N VAL A 413 -3.08 34.25 13.13
CA VAL A 413 -3.81 35.53 13.24
C VAL A 413 -5.24 35.41 12.71
N TYR A 414 -5.44 34.64 11.64
CA TYR A 414 -6.77 34.44 11.05
C TYR A 414 -7.69 33.57 11.90
N VAL A 415 -7.13 32.63 12.66
CA VAL A 415 -7.86 31.83 13.66
C VAL A 415 -8.20 32.69 14.87
N GLN A 416 -7.23 33.48 15.34
CA GLN A 416 -7.40 34.40 16.45
C GLN A 416 -8.51 35.44 16.19
N ASN A 417 -8.59 35.98 14.98
CA ASN A 417 -9.55 37.03 14.63
C ASN A 417 -10.94 36.49 14.23
N ALA A 418 -11.05 35.22 13.85
CA ALA A 418 -12.32 34.64 13.44
C ALA A 418 -13.23 34.33 14.63
N SER A 419 -14.54 34.50 14.44
CA SER A 419 -15.56 34.14 15.44
C SER A 419 -15.79 32.63 15.44
N SER A 420 -16.11 32.06 16.61
CA SER A 420 -16.54 30.66 16.67
C SER A 420 -17.77 30.41 15.79
N GLY A 421 -17.85 29.23 15.18
CA GLY A 421 -18.83 28.86 14.16
C GLY A 421 -18.46 29.30 12.74
N THR A 422 -17.40 30.08 12.56
CA THR A 422 -16.96 30.51 11.22
C THR A 422 -16.32 29.35 10.47
N THR A 423 -16.68 29.16 9.21
CA THR A 423 -15.94 28.29 8.28
C THR A 423 -14.67 29.00 7.81
N LEU A 424 -13.52 28.43 8.13
CA LEU A 424 -12.21 28.88 7.69
C LEU A 424 -11.67 28.02 6.56
N THR A 425 -10.77 28.60 5.76
CA THR A 425 -10.13 27.94 4.62
C THR A 425 -8.62 27.83 4.85
N GLY A 426 -8.04 26.71 4.44
CA GLY A 426 -6.62 26.40 4.52
C GLY A 426 -6.23 25.73 5.85
N MET A 427 -5.31 24.78 5.75
CA MET A 427 -4.67 24.12 6.88
C MET A 427 -3.88 25.13 7.73
N PRO A 428 -4.17 25.28 9.04
CA PRO A 428 -3.45 26.20 9.92
C PRO A 428 -1.96 25.87 10.04
N TYR A 429 -1.15 26.92 10.17
CA TYR A 429 0.26 26.75 10.51
C TYR A 429 0.41 26.25 11.95
N ALA A 430 1.17 25.18 12.12
CA ALA A 430 1.55 24.66 13.43
C ALA A 430 3.01 24.24 13.41
N TRP A 431 3.87 24.98 14.10
CA TRP A 431 5.30 24.71 14.18
C TRP A 431 5.56 23.25 14.59
N GLY A 432 6.46 22.57 13.88
CA GLY A 432 6.86 21.19 14.18
C GLY A 432 5.83 20.12 13.79
N LYS A 433 4.65 20.47 13.26
CA LYS A 433 3.60 19.51 12.91
C LYS A 433 3.60 19.12 11.44
N ASN A 434 2.99 17.97 11.14
CA ASN A 434 2.76 17.43 9.81
C ASN A 434 1.38 16.76 9.72
N ASP A 435 0.31 17.39 10.18
CA ASP A 435 -1.00 16.73 10.10
C ASP A 435 -1.42 16.47 8.65
N SER A 436 -2.04 15.30 8.41
CA SER A 436 -2.83 15.09 7.20
C SER A 436 -4.11 15.94 7.25
N ILE A 437 -4.78 16.13 6.11
CA ILE A 437 -6.08 16.81 6.08
C ILE A 437 -7.08 16.13 7.01
N ASP A 438 -7.13 14.79 6.97
CA ASP A 438 -8.04 14.02 7.80
C ASP A 438 -7.58 13.99 9.27
N GLY A 439 -6.29 13.85 9.52
CA GLY A 439 -5.73 13.93 10.88
C GLY A 439 -6.02 15.27 11.54
N PHE A 440 -5.90 16.37 10.79
CA PHE A 440 -6.32 17.68 11.25
C PHE A 440 -7.82 17.71 11.54
N ARG A 441 -8.67 17.30 10.59
CA ARG A 441 -10.14 17.30 10.75
C ARG A 441 -10.59 16.52 11.97
N SER A 442 -10.04 15.32 12.18
CA SER A 442 -10.31 14.51 13.36
C SER A 442 -9.93 15.25 14.65
N LYS A 443 -8.76 15.88 14.69
CA LYS A 443 -8.32 16.66 15.85
C LYS A 443 -9.22 17.86 16.15
N ILE A 444 -9.66 18.60 15.13
CA ILE A 444 -10.44 19.83 15.35
C ILE A 444 -11.95 19.59 15.57
N ALA A 445 -12.48 18.44 15.12
CA ALA A 445 -13.90 18.11 15.21
C ALA A 445 -14.31 17.44 16.54
N VAL A 446 -13.40 16.73 17.21
CA VAL A 446 -13.72 15.96 18.42
C VAL A 446 -13.96 16.88 19.63
N SER A 447 -15.11 16.70 20.30
CA SER A 447 -15.46 17.31 21.59
C SER A 447 -15.48 16.33 22.76
N GLN A 448 -15.21 15.04 22.53
CA GLN A 448 -15.41 14.01 23.54
C GLN A 448 -14.08 13.53 24.16
N ILE A 449 -14.08 13.49 25.50
CA ILE A 449 -13.02 13.02 26.41
C ILE A 449 -11.87 14.02 26.65
N GLY A 450 -12.18 15.17 27.24
CA GLY A 450 -11.26 15.91 28.12
C GLY A 450 -10.02 16.60 27.51
N GLU A 451 -9.73 16.42 26.21
CA GLU A 451 -8.55 17.00 25.57
C GLU A 451 -8.92 17.70 24.24
N HIS A 452 -9.12 19.01 24.28
CA HIS A 452 -9.40 19.82 23.09
C HIS A 452 -8.11 20.13 22.31
N CYS A 453 -8.15 20.05 20.97
CA CYS A 453 -7.05 20.47 20.12
C CYS A 453 -7.18 21.93 19.66
N ILE A 454 -6.05 22.64 19.70
CA ILE A 454 -5.89 24.03 19.25
C ILE A 454 -5.56 24.03 17.76
N ALA A 455 -6.22 24.91 16.99
CA ALA A 455 -6.02 25.04 15.55
C ALA A 455 -4.83 25.95 15.21
N GLY A 456 -3.63 25.37 15.28
CA GLY A 456 -2.37 26.03 14.92
C GLY A 456 -1.56 26.52 16.12
N ASN A 457 -0.27 26.73 15.88
CA ASN A 457 0.67 27.39 16.78
C ASN A 457 1.82 27.98 15.95
N THR A 458 1.90 29.30 15.87
CA THR A 458 2.96 30.01 15.13
C THR A 458 4.23 30.19 15.95
N ASN A 459 4.19 29.91 17.26
CA ASN A 459 5.36 29.87 18.12
C ASN A 459 6.05 28.50 18.06
N SER A 460 7.38 28.48 18.19
CA SER A 460 8.17 27.25 18.27
C SER A 460 8.13 26.58 19.65
N THR A 461 7.70 27.29 20.70
CA THR A 461 7.46 26.73 22.04
C THR A 461 6.22 25.82 22.04
N ASN A 462 6.28 24.69 22.77
CA ASN A 462 5.21 23.67 22.86
C ASN A 462 4.79 23.03 21.53
N ALA A 463 5.55 23.22 20.46
CA ALA A 463 5.29 22.73 19.10
C ALA A 463 5.03 21.22 18.99
N LEU A 464 5.62 20.40 19.87
CA LEU A 464 5.44 18.95 19.85
C LEU A 464 4.19 18.46 20.61
N ASN A 465 3.45 19.35 21.28
CA ASN A 465 2.26 18.98 22.05
C ASN A 465 1.20 18.31 21.16
N SER A 466 0.71 17.14 21.56
CA SER A 466 -0.27 16.34 20.80
C SER A 466 -1.60 17.08 20.54
N ARG A 467 -1.93 18.08 21.37
CA ARG A 467 -3.15 18.89 21.30
C ARG A 467 -3.04 20.12 20.39
N ILE A 468 -2.01 20.20 19.55
CA ILE A 468 -1.90 21.21 18.49
C ILE A 468 -2.15 20.54 17.15
N ALA A 469 -3.09 21.08 16.38
CA ALA A 469 -3.46 20.59 15.06
C ALA A 469 -3.01 21.57 13.96
N GLY A 470 -2.41 21.06 12.89
CA GLY A 470 -1.94 21.83 11.75
C GLY A 470 -0.66 21.29 11.13
N THR A 471 0.02 22.10 10.34
CA THR A 471 1.30 21.72 9.73
C THR A 471 2.28 22.89 9.69
N ASP A 472 3.58 22.60 9.78
CA ASP A 472 4.62 23.57 9.44
C ASP A 472 5.00 23.50 7.95
N CYS A 473 5.97 24.33 7.52
CA CYS A 473 6.45 24.39 6.15
C CYS A 473 6.90 23.03 5.62
N SER A 474 7.77 22.34 6.36
CA SER A 474 8.33 21.05 5.97
C SER A 474 7.38 19.87 6.17
N GLY A 475 6.49 19.94 7.17
CA GLY A 475 5.39 18.99 7.35
C GLY A 475 4.42 19.05 6.17
N PHE A 476 4.12 20.26 5.68
CA PHE A 476 3.25 20.45 4.52
C PHE A 476 3.89 19.87 3.26
N VAL A 477 5.15 20.25 2.99
CA VAL A 477 5.87 19.77 1.80
C VAL A 477 6.06 18.25 1.85
N GLY A 478 6.40 17.68 3.00
CA GLY A 478 6.49 16.24 3.19
C GLY A 478 5.18 15.54 2.88
N ARG A 479 4.06 16.01 3.43
CA ARG A 479 2.75 15.39 3.20
C ARG A 479 2.30 15.41 1.75
N VAL A 480 2.52 16.50 1.02
CA VAL A 480 2.13 16.55 -0.40
C VAL A 480 3.02 15.66 -1.27
N TYR A 481 4.26 15.40 -0.85
CA TYR A 481 5.16 14.42 -1.46
C TYR A 481 4.92 12.97 -1.01
N GLY A 482 3.97 12.73 -0.10
CA GLY A 482 3.65 11.39 0.41
C GLY A 482 4.53 10.91 1.57
N ILE A 483 5.38 11.78 2.12
CA ILE A 483 6.21 11.48 3.29
C ILE A 483 5.31 11.60 4.53
N THR A 484 5.12 10.49 5.24
CA THR A 484 4.22 10.39 6.40
C THR A 484 4.88 10.80 7.71
N GLU A 485 6.20 10.62 7.82
CA GLU A 485 7.02 11.03 8.96
C GLU A 485 7.34 12.54 8.90
N LYS A 486 7.49 13.19 10.05
CA LYS A 486 7.89 14.60 10.10
C LYS A 486 9.37 14.73 9.77
N LYS A 487 9.69 15.26 8.60
CA LYS A 487 11.06 15.68 8.25
C LYS A 487 11.23 17.19 8.45
N GLY A 488 12.43 17.59 8.88
CA GLY A 488 12.83 18.99 9.01
C GLY A 488 13.36 19.57 7.71
N THR A 489 13.46 20.90 7.63
CA THR A 489 14.01 21.59 6.44
C THR A 489 15.47 21.24 6.17
N GLU A 490 16.26 20.93 7.20
CA GLU A 490 17.64 20.42 7.05
C GLU A 490 17.68 19.09 6.31
N HIS A 491 16.78 18.17 6.66
CA HIS A 491 16.69 16.87 6.01
C HIS A 491 16.24 17.01 4.55
N PHE A 492 15.32 17.93 4.24
CA PHE A 492 15.00 18.27 2.84
C PHE A 492 16.18 18.88 2.08
N TYR A 493 17.05 19.61 2.77
CA TYR A 493 18.24 20.20 2.15
C TYR A 493 19.29 19.13 1.83
N ARG A 494 19.57 18.22 2.77
CA ARG A 494 20.65 17.22 2.67
C ARG A 494 20.24 15.94 1.97
N GLU A 495 19.05 15.42 2.27
CA GLU A 495 18.70 14.01 2.06
C GLU A 495 17.52 13.80 1.11
N ILE A 496 16.66 14.81 0.85
CA ILE A 496 15.51 14.63 -0.05
C ILE A 496 15.73 15.35 -1.37
N GLY A 497 15.65 14.62 -2.48
CA GLY A 497 15.69 15.18 -3.83
C GLY A 497 17.04 15.75 -4.28
N ASN A 498 17.12 16.04 -5.56
CA ASN A 498 18.34 16.48 -6.25
C ASN A 498 18.41 17.99 -6.38
N PHE A 499 19.60 18.57 -6.22
CA PHE A 499 19.82 19.99 -6.55
C PHE A 499 19.59 20.23 -8.03
N LEU A 500 18.85 21.30 -8.33
CA LEU A 500 18.71 21.75 -9.72
C LEU A 500 20.02 22.41 -10.16
N PRO A 501 20.48 22.13 -11.39
CA PRO A 501 21.68 22.76 -11.92
C PRO A 501 21.58 24.29 -11.97
N ASN A 502 22.73 24.95 -11.88
CA ASN A 502 22.81 26.40 -12.01
C ASN A 502 22.17 26.87 -13.34
N GLY A 503 21.28 27.85 -13.27
CA GLY A 503 20.55 28.38 -14.44
C GLY A 503 19.34 27.55 -14.89
N THR A 504 19.10 26.37 -14.29
CA THR A 504 17.89 25.58 -14.56
C THR A 504 16.70 26.20 -13.85
N SER A 505 15.64 26.48 -14.62
CA SER A 505 14.37 26.93 -14.04
C SER A 505 13.66 25.75 -13.38
N PRO A 506 13.13 25.90 -12.15
CA PRO A 506 12.33 24.86 -11.53
C PRO A 506 11.09 24.53 -12.35
N LYS A 507 10.70 23.26 -12.31
CA LYS A 507 9.46 22.74 -12.86
C LYS A 507 8.37 22.79 -11.79
N LEU A 508 7.12 22.73 -12.23
CA LEU A 508 5.95 22.67 -11.35
C LEU A 508 6.16 21.65 -10.21
N MET A 509 5.90 22.06 -8.97
CA MET A 509 6.06 21.29 -7.73
C MET A 509 7.49 20.88 -7.36
N ASP A 510 8.52 21.39 -8.03
CA ASP A 510 9.86 21.46 -7.43
C ASP A 510 9.81 22.31 -6.16
N PHE A 511 10.84 22.23 -5.32
CA PHE A 511 10.87 23.00 -4.09
C PHE A 511 12.11 23.87 -3.97
N TYR A 512 11.94 24.97 -3.26
CA TYR A 512 13.04 25.77 -2.75
C TYR A 512 13.15 25.51 -1.26
N VAL A 513 14.35 25.18 -0.79
CA VAL A 513 14.64 24.94 0.63
C VAL A 513 15.77 25.82 1.12
N LYS A 514 15.59 26.40 2.30
CA LYS A 514 16.63 27.04 3.10
C LYS A 514 16.80 26.22 4.38
N ALA A 515 17.97 25.58 4.48
CA ALA A 515 18.40 24.78 5.63
C ALA A 515 18.04 25.43 6.97
N ASN A 516 17.46 24.65 7.88
CA ASN A 516 17.00 25.07 9.21
C ASN A 516 16.02 26.26 9.25
N HIS A 517 15.40 26.64 8.12
CA HIS A 517 14.56 27.84 8.06
C HIS A 517 13.20 27.61 7.41
N HIS A 518 13.16 27.36 6.10
CA HIS A 518 11.87 27.31 5.37
C HIS A 518 11.96 26.49 4.10
N ILE A 519 10.82 25.98 3.65
CA ILE A 519 10.68 25.23 2.41
C ILE A 519 9.35 25.59 1.73
N VAL A 520 9.36 25.72 0.40
CA VAL A 520 8.19 26.10 -0.40
C VAL A 520 8.13 25.30 -1.69
N LEU A 521 6.93 25.09 -2.22
CA LEU A 521 6.70 24.49 -3.53
C LEU A 521 6.63 25.57 -4.60
N TYR A 522 7.34 25.36 -5.71
CA TYR A 522 7.27 26.19 -6.90
C TYR A 522 6.03 25.84 -7.74
N VAL A 523 5.26 26.84 -8.17
CA VAL A 523 4.12 26.64 -9.10
C VAL A 523 4.49 27.11 -10.50
N SER A 524 4.87 28.38 -10.63
CA SER A 524 5.16 29.00 -11.92
C SER A 524 5.92 30.31 -11.75
N GLN A 525 6.63 30.72 -12.80
CA GLN A 525 7.23 32.04 -12.91
C GLN A 525 6.22 33.04 -13.52
N LEU A 526 6.04 34.19 -12.89
CA LEU A 526 5.19 35.30 -13.33
C LEU A 526 6.07 36.48 -13.77
N GLY A 527 6.44 36.50 -15.05
CA GLY A 527 7.40 37.46 -15.59
C GLY A 527 8.78 37.33 -14.95
N ASN A 528 9.66 38.32 -15.11
CA ASN A 528 11.06 38.18 -14.70
C ASN A 528 11.30 38.30 -13.19
N ASN A 529 10.31 38.81 -12.43
CA ASN A 529 10.55 39.25 -11.05
C ASN A 529 9.70 38.56 -9.99
N ASN A 530 8.64 37.82 -10.37
CA ASN A 530 7.74 37.19 -9.41
C ASN A 530 7.61 35.70 -9.65
N THR A 531 7.52 34.93 -8.58
CA THR A 531 7.30 33.48 -8.60
C THR A 531 6.05 33.16 -7.81
N THR A 532 5.19 32.31 -8.37
CA THR A 532 4.04 31.73 -7.66
C THR A 532 4.53 30.54 -6.85
N ILE A 533 4.26 30.54 -5.55
CA ILE A 533 4.59 29.44 -4.64
C ILE A 533 3.37 28.95 -3.86
N ILE A 534 3.44 27.72 -3.34
CA ILE A 534 2.57 27.24 -2.27
C ILE A 534 3.43 26.92 -1.06
N ASP A 535 3.08 27.48 0.10
CA ASP A 535 3.78 27.22 1.35
C ASP A 535 2.86 27.29 2.57
N ALA A 536 3.32 26.69 3.67
CA ALA A 536 2.81 26.94 5.01
C ALA A 536 3.83 27.81 5.73
N THR A 537 3.49 29.04 6.07
CA THR A 537 4.42 29.98 6.69
C THR A 537 3.75 30.72 7.85
N THR A 538 4.53 31.56 8.53
CA THR A 538 4.04 32.49 9.54
C THR A 538 4.25 33.94 9.08
N GLY A 539 3.41 34.85 9.53
CA GLY A 539 3.58 36.29 9.32
C GLY A 539 2.41 37.12 9.82
N SER A 540 2.53 38.45 9.71
CA SER A 540 1.58 39.39 10.34
C SER A 540 0.22 39.53 9.63
N THR A 541 0.00 38.87 8.48
CA THR A 541 -1.20 39.10 7.63
C THR A 541 -1.77 37.82 7.02
N ASN A 542 -2.63 37.08 7.73
CA ASN A 542 -3.51 36.01 7.19
C ASN A 542 -2.81 34.89 6.35
N ILE A 543 -1.49 34.77 6.47
CA ILE A 543 -0.64 33.78 5.80
C ILE A 543 -0.21 32.64 6.71
N ASP A 544 -0.66 32.63 7.98
CA ASP A 544 -0.38 31.61 9.00
C ASP A 544 -1.09 30.27 8.72
N ARG A 545 -1.09 29.83 7.46
CA ARG A 545 -1.77 28.64 6.93
C ARG A 545 -1.14 28.26 5.60
N VAL A 546 -1.52 27.11 5.06
CA VAL A 546 -1.14 26.74 3.69
C VAL A 546 -1.82 27.72 2.71
N THR A 547 -1.02 28.46 1.95
CA THR A 547 -1.51 29.44 0.96
C THR A 547 -0.74 29.34 -0.35
N GLN A 548 -1.35 29.81 -1.44
CA GLN A 548 -0.62 30.14 -2.65
C GLN A 548 -0.44 31.66 -2.73
N ARG A 549 0.76 32.11 -3.03
CA ARG A 549 1.08 33.55 -3.13
C ARG A 549 2.19 33.81 -4.12
N ASN A 550 2.26 35.06 -4.58
CA ASN A 550 3.33 35.54 -5.44
C ASN A 550 4.41 36.19 -4.56
N VAL A 551 5.66 35.81 -4.78
CA VAL A 551 6.82 36.37 -4.09
C VAL A 551 7.79 36.99 -5.09
N THR A 552 8.49 38.04 -4.70
CA THR A 552 9.54 38.63 -5.52
C THR A 552 10.74 37.70 -5.57
N THR A 553 11.04 37.13 -6.74
CA THR A 553 11.99 36.03 -6.94
C THR A 553 13.37 36.35 -6.36
N SER A 554 13.91 37.54 -6.66
CA SER A 554 15.29 37.91 -6.30
C SER A 554 15.49 38.13 -4.80
N SER A 555 14.51 38.70 -4.09
CA SER A 555 14.61 38.96 -2.66
C SER A 555 14.17 37.76 -1.81
N TYR A 556 13.14 37.04 -2.24
CA TYR A 556 12.55 35.96 -1.45
C TYR A 556 13.44 34.71 -1.40
N PHE A 557 14.05 34.32 -2.52
CA PHE A 557 14.87 33.11 -2.60
C PHE A 557 16.34 33.32 -2.25
N SER A 558 16.68 34.45 -1.61
CA SER A 558 18.04 34.68 -1.10
C SER A 558 18.40 33.60 -0.05
N GLY A 559 19.42 32.81 -0.38
CA GLY A 559 19.88 31.69 0.45
C GLY A 559 19.04 30.42 0.38
N TYR A 560 18.12 30.31 -0.59
CA TYR A 560 17.43 29.05 -0.90
C TYR A 560 18.18 28.27 -1.97
N SER A 561 18.10 26.94 -1.89
CA SER A 561 18.49 26.02 -2.95
C SER A 561 17.26 25.46 -3.63
N ALA A 562 17.27 25.44 -4.96
CA ALA A 562 16.22 24.82 -5.76
C ALA A 562 16.51 23.32 -5.92
N LYS A 563 15.52 22.47 -5.66
CA LYS A 563 15.65 21.01 -5.70
C LYS A 563 14.40 20.37 -6.33
N THR A 564 14.60 19.19 -6.92
CA THR A 564 13.53 18.33 -7.45
C THR A 564 13.54 16.98 -6.74
N PRO A 565 12.42 16.52 -6.17
CA PRO A 565 12.30 15.16 -5.63
C PRO A 565 12.07 14.11 -6.72
N TRP A 566 12.16 14.49 -8.00
CA TRP A 566 12.11 13.57 -9.13
C TRP A 566 13.48 13.40 -9.77
N ASN A 567 13.69 12.25 -10.41
CA ASN A 567 14.87 11.98 -11.22
C ASN A 567 15.08 13.09 -12.25
N VAL A 568 16.31 13.61 -12.30
CA VAL A 568 16.74 14.55 -13.33
C VAL A 568 17.11 13.72 -14.56
N GLU A 569 16.36 13.84 -15.66
CA GLU A 569 16.77 13.26 -16.94
C GLU A 569 18.12 13.88 -17.35
N CYS A 570 19.19 13.11 -17.25
CA CYS A 570 20.55 13.55 -17.59
C CYS A 570 20.82 13.20 -19.06
N THR A 571 20.95 14.21 -19.93
CA THR A 571 21.08 13.98 -21.38
C THR A 571 22.47 14.23 -21.95
N THR A 572 23.39 14.83 -21.19
CA THR A 572 24.72 15.20 -21.71
C THR A 572 25.90 14.72 -20.83
N PRO A 573 26.62 13.66 -21.22
CA PRO A 573 27.86 13.24 -20.56
C PRO A 573 29.05 14.15 -20.95
N SER A 574 29.94 14.48 -20.01
CA SER A 574 31.18 15.21 -20.26
C SER A 574 32.22 14.40 -21.06
N SER A 575 33.30 15.07 -21.47
CA SER A 575 34.58 14.42 -21.81
C SER A 575 35.09 13.57 -20.64
N TYR A 576 35.85 12.51 -20.93
CA TYR A 576 36.41 11.63 -19.90
C TYR A 576 37.43 12.35 -19.01
N SER A 577 37.26 12.21 -17.69
CA SER A 577 38.27 12.54 -16.68
C SER A 577 38.98 11.26 -16.23
N SER A 578 40.21 11.35 -15.73
CA SER A 578 40.96 10.16 -15.28
C SER A 578 41.94 10.43 -14.14
N ASN A 579 42.13 9.43 -13.28
CA ASN A 579 43.21 9.38 -12.29
C ASN A 579 44.13 8.16 -12.58
N SER A 580 45.00 7.78 -11.64
CA SER A 580 45.94 6.67 -11.83
C SER A 580 45.28 5.28 -11.92
N THR A 581 44.03 5.12 -11.48
CA THR A 581 43.37 3.81 -11.35
C THR A 581 42.17 3.66 -12.28
N VAL A 582 41.41 4.73 -12.51
CA VAL A 582 40.14 4.70 -13.28
C VAL A 582 39.95 5.95 -14.16
N HIS A 583 38.96 5.88 -15.04
CA HIS A 583 38.42 7.03 -15.76
C HIS A 583 36.89 7.10 -15.61
N TRP A 584 36.34 8.31 -15.64
CA TRP A 584 34.91 8.55 -15.42
C TRP A 584 34.38 9.67 -16.31
N LYS A 585 33.05 9.75 -16.43
CA LYS A 585 32.34 10.89 -16.99
C LYS A 585 31.47 11.53 -15.92
N SER A 586 31.45 12.86 -15.90
CA SER A 586 30.48 13.61 -15.10
C SER A 586 29.41 14.15 -16.04
N CYS A 587 28.17 14.26 -15.57
CA CYS A 587 27.14 14.95 -16.32
C CYS A 587 27.51 16.42 -16.30
N THR A 588 27.65 17.03 -17.47
CA THR A 588 27.87 18.48 -17.56
C THR A 588 26.67 19.26 -17.03
N ASP A 589 25.48 18.64 -17.03
CA ASP A 589 24.25 19.28 -16.59
C ASP A 589 24.09 19.22 -15.07
N CYS A 590 24.28 18.07 -14.41
CA CYS A 590 24.05 17.94 -12.96
C CYS A 590 25.31 17.74 -12.10
N GLY A 591 26.50 17.63 -12.71
CA GLY A 591 27.78 17.43 -12.01
C GLY A 591 27.98 16.02 -11.43
N ILE A 592 26.94 15.17 -11.45
CA ILE A 592 26.97 13.79 -10.97
C ILE A 592 27.89 12.96 -11.88
N THR A 593 28.77 12.14 -11.31
CA THR A 593 29.54 11.14 -12.06
C THR A 593 28.57 10.06 -12.57
N VAL A 594 28.32 10.04 -13.87
CA VAL A 594 27.25 9.21 -14.46
C VAL A 594 27.73 7.79 -14.75
N VAL A 595 29.06 7.58 -14.72
CA VAL A 595 29.70 6.34 -15.14
C VAL A 595 31.08 6.17 -14.47
N PRO A 596 31.25 5.30 -13.45
CA PRO A 596 32.54 4.71 -13.10
C PRO A 596 32.60 3.31 -13.73
N LEU A 597 33.23 3.13 -14.90
CA LEU A 597 33.05 1.86 -15.64
C LEU A 597 34.27 0.95 -15.78
N THR A 598 35.52 1.38 -15.65
CA THR A 598 36.62 0.41 -15.88
C THR A 598 37.98 0.89 -15.39
N ALA A 599 38.80 -0.04 -14.90
CA ALA A 599 40.24 0.14 -14.80
C ALA A 599 40.82 0.51 -16.18
N HIS A 600 41.96 1.18 -16.21
CA HIS A 600 42.59 1.56 -17.47
C HIS A 600 42.91 0.35 -18.34
N THR A 601 42.25 0.24 -19.49
CA THR A 601 42.58 -0.77 -20.51
C THR A 601 43.82 -0.34 -21.29
N PRO A 602 44.95 -1.07 -21.22
CA PRO A 602 46.16 -0.71 -21.94
C PRO A 602 45.96 -0.87 -23.45
N GLY A 603 46.26 0.19 -24.20
CA GLY A 603 46.33 0.13 -25.67
C GLY A 603 47.64 -0.49 -26.15
N GLN A 604 47.78 -0.65 -27.47
CA GLN A 604 49.06 -1.04 -28.06
C GLN A 604 50.13 0.03 -27.81
N ALA A 605 51.35 -0.40 -27.53
CA ALA A 605 52.48 0.50 -27.38
C ALA A 605 52.76 1.21 -28.72
N MET A 606 52.67 2.53 -28.74
CA MET A 606 53.12 3.36 -29.85
C MET A 606 54.22 4.29 -29.36
N ASN A 607 55.37 4.30 -30.04
CA ASN A 607 56.52 5.13 -29.69
C ASN A 607 56.97 4.98 -28.22
N GLY A 608 57.02 3.75 -27.71
CA GLY A 608 57.46 3.46 -26.34
C GLY A 608 56.49 3.92 -25.24
N ARG A 609 55.23 4.26 -25.56
CA ARG A 609 54.20 4.61 -24.56
C ARG A 609 52.95 3.76 -24.73
N VAL A 610 52.42 3.30 -23.60
CA VAL A 610 51.14 2.60 -23.52
C VAL A 610 50.13 3.57 -22.91
N SER A 611 49.07 3.89 -23.65
CA SER A 611 47.99 4.77 -23.20
C SER A 611 46.67 4.01 -23.07
N CYS A 612 45.79 4.47 -22.17
CA CYS A 612 44.45 3.94 -22.02
C CYS A 612 43.64 4.20 -23.29
N THR A 613 43.01 3.17 -23.84
CA THR A 613 42.20 3.25 -25.06
C THR A 613 40.91 4.07 -24.90
N VAL A 614 40.50 4.36 -23.66
CA VAL A 614 39.24 5.05 -23.36
C VAL A 614 39.44 6.53 -23.02
N CYS A 615 40.36 6.85 -22.10
CA CYS A 615 40.60 8.23 -21.65
C CYS A 615 41.89 8.86 -22.19
N GLY A 616 42.72 8.10 -22.90
CA GLY A 616 43.99 8.60 -23.48
C GLY A 616 45.13 8.81 -22.47
N ARG A 617 44.93 8.50 -21.19
CA ARG A 617 45.96 8.62 -20.14
C ARG A 617 47.14 7.68 -20.43
N VAL A 618 48.37 8.17 -20.33
CA VAL A 618 49.57 7.32 -20.41
C VAL A 618 49.68 6.45 -19.15
N LEU A 619 49.76 5.13 -19.34
CA LEU A 619 49.80 4.13 -18.27
C LEU A 619 51.23 3.65 -17.97
N SER A 620 52.06 3.51 -19.00
CA SER A 620 53.47 3.16 -18.85
C SER A 620 54.32 3.65 -20.02
N ILE A 621 55.63 3.79 -19.77
CA ILE A 621 56.65 4.03 -20.79
C ILE A 621 57.45 2.74 -20.90
N VAL A 622 57.42 2.11 -22.07
CA VAL A 622 58.24 0.94 -22.38
C VAL A 622 59.62 1.45 -22.77
N ILE A 623 60.60 1.28 -21.88
CA ILE A 623 62.00 1.45 -22.23
C ILE A 623 62.40 0.18 -22.96
N GLU A 624 62.64 0.27 -24.28
CA GLU A 624 63.26 -0.82 -25.04
C GLU A 624 64.70 -1.00 -24.56
N GLU A 625 64.92 -1.84 -23.57
CA GLU A 625 66.23 -2.46 -23.36
C GLU A 625 66.30 -3.74 -24.20
N SER A 626 66.66 -3.54 -25.46
CA SER A 626 67.50 -4.53 -26.14
C SER A 626 68.39 -3.82 -27.16
N LEU A 627 69.65 -4.31 -27.20
CA LEU A 627 70.71 -4.04 -28.18
C LEU A 627 71.59 -2.82 -27.80
N GLN A 628 72.85 -2.94 -27.40
CA GLN A 628 73.87 -3.99 -27.46
C GLN A 628 75.04 -3.53 -26.57
N LYS A 629 75.81 -4.48 -26.02
CA LYS A 629 77.26 -4.40 -25.72
C LYS A 629 77.78 -3.29 -24.80
#